data_AF-A0A4E0REI6-F1
#
_entry.id   AF-A0A4E0REI6-F1
#
_cell.length_a   1.000
_cell.length_b   1.000
_cell.length_c   1.000
_cell.angle_alpha   90.00
_cell.angle_beta   90.00
_cell.angle_gamma   90.00
#
_symmetry.space_group_name_H-M   'P 1'
#
loop_
_entity.id
_entity.type
_entity.pdbx_description
1 polymer ?
#
loop_
_entity_poly.entity_id
_entity_poly.type
_entity_poly.pdbx_seq_one_letter_code
_entity_poly.pdbx_strand_id
1 'polypeptide(L)'
;MSASGMSINGNKSIKLTLEKDGKNGRIILRSTPYEVNEVHTQPLDVDQQVEYLDVQFKWKGCLQQRSTGKLEATLVNTIEVRLKPHQSLDVQARFAFPKLYHEQVLGMAHRRTLTSMDVKVLARVCAWLCLATVICFLYFKRASGGLGPPSLSTSISLAQRNAWHDQSMNQYVWLPRLLSPTKRLDVPNSSIATSKDDAASDWSNDFVSSGDGLDLRGFPVNLASLLRLSGGNTVPLRLFLLAVWLRGGLLSAGVRPE
;
A
#
# COMPACT_ATOMS: atom_id res chain seq x y z
N MET A 1 -12.68 4.47 18.21
CA MET A 1 -13.89 3.72 17.82
C MET A 1 -15.16 4.36 18.37
N SER A 2 -15.28 4.64 19.68
CA SER A 2 -16.45 5.34 20.24
C SER A 2 -16.67 6.76 19.68
N ALA A 3 -15.60 7.49 19.37
CA ALA A 3 -15.69 8.85 18.82
C ALA A 3 -16.26 8.93 17.39
N SER A 4 -16.37 7.79 16.69
CA SER A 4 -16.88 7.71 15.31
C SER A 4 -18.30 7.12 15.25
N GLY A 5 -18.96 6.87 16.40
CA GLY A 5 -20.28 6.25 16.47
C GLY A 5 -20.30 4.75 16.08
N MET A 6 -19.14 4.10 15.94
CA MET A 6 -19.05 2.68 15.57
C MET A 6 -18.85 1.80 16.81
N SER A 7 -19.69 0.77 16.95
CA SER A 7 -19.58 -0.27 17.97
C SER A 7 -19.17 -1.61 17.35
N ILE A 8 -18.42 -2.42 18.11
CA ILE A 8 -18.02 -3.76 17.69
C ILE A 8 -19.24 -4.69 17.81
N ASN A 9 -19.60 -5.37 16.73
CA ASN A 9 -20.66 -6.36 16.75
C ASN A 9 -20.10 -7.73 17.14
N GLY A 10 -20.36 -8.18 18.37
CA GLY A 10 -19.89 -9.47 18.89
C GLY A 10 -20.35 -10.68 18.04
N ASN A 11 -21.58 -10.64 17.51
CA ASN A 11 -22.15 -11.73 16.69
C ASN A 11 -21.45 -11.91 15.34
N LYS A 12 -20.84 -10.84 14.79
CA LYS A 12 -20.11 -10.87 13.52
C LYS A 12 -18.59 -10.91 13.71
N SER A 13 -18.14 -10.97 14.97
CA SER A 13 -16.73 -10.99 15.30
C SER A 13 -16.25 -12.42 15.45
N ILE A 14 -14.98 -12.65 15.12
CA ILE A 14 -14.25 -13.88 15.43
C ILE A 14 -12.96 -13.47 16.11
N LYS A 15 -12.52 -14.26 17.11
CA LYS A 15 -11.35 -13.93 17.91
C LYS A 15 -10.21 -14.90 17.70
N LEU A 16 -9.01 -14.37 17.74
CA LEU A 16 -7.77 -15.10 17.57
C LEU A 16 -6.82 -14.68 18.68
N THR A 17 -6.36 -15.66 19.46
CA THR A 17 -5.42 -15.43 20.56
C THR A 17 -4.10 -16.11 20.23
N LEU A 18 -3.08 -15.29 20.04
CA LEU A 18 -1.72 -15.75 19.80
C LEU A 18 -0.92 -15.58 21.09
N GLU A 19 -0.39 -16.68 21.61
CA GLU A 19 0.45 -16.71 22.81
C GLU A 19 1.87 -17.17 22.44
N LYS A 20 2.90 -16.61 23.07
CA LYS A 20 4.28 -17.06 22.86
C LYS A 20 4.54 -18.30 23.72
N ASP A 21 5.01 -19.37 23.10
CA ASP A 21 5.55 -20.55 23.77
C ASP A 21 6.88 -20.17 24.45
N GLY A 22 6.83 -20.02 25.78
CA GLY A 22 7.92 -19.47 26.58
C GLY A 22 9.26 -20.20 26.42
N LYS A 23 9.26 -21.50 26.10
CA LYS A 23 10.48 -22.30 25.98
C LYS A 23 10.98 -22.46 24.56
N ASN A 24 10.08 -22.58 23.57
CA ASN A 24 10.46 -22.90 22.20
C ASN A 24 10.48 -21.70 21.25
N GLY A 25 10.11 -20.49 21.73
CA GLY A 25 10.01 -19.29 20.90
C GLY A 25 8.95 -19.37 19.80
N ARG A 26 8.03 -20.33 19.90
CA ARG A 26 6.94 -20.54 18.94
C ARG A 26 5.74 -19.67 19.31
N ILE A 27 4.84 -19.45 18.36
CA ILE A 27 3.55 -18.81 18.62
C ILE A 27 2.49 -19.92 18.62
N ILE A 28 1.67 -19.99 19.66
CA ILE A 28 0.60 -20.96 19.85
C ILE A 28 -0.73 -20.23 19.66
N LEU A 29 -1.64 -20.85 18.91
CA LEU A 29 -3.03 -20.41 18.82
C LEU A 29 -3.80 -20.98 20.01
N ARG A 30 -4.40 -20.10 20.82
CA ARG A 30 -5.21 -20.51 21.98
C ARG A 30 -6.69 -20.30 21.71
N SER A 31 -7.47 -21.37 21.85
CA SER A 31 -8.92 -21.31 21.74
C SER A 31 -9.51 -20.90 23.09
N THR A 32 -9.49 -19.60 23.39
CA THR A 32 -10.10 -19.04 24.60
C THR A 32 -11.40 -18.33 24.23
N PRO A 33 -12.53 -18.64 24.88
CA PRO A 33 -13.76 -17.89 24.71
C PRO A 33 -13.60 -16.49 25.29
N TYR A 34 -14.23 -15.51 24.66
CA TYR A 34 -14.26 -14.15 25.18
C TYR A 34 -15.64 -13.53 24.97
N GLU A 35 -15.97 -12.56 25.81
CA GLU A 35 -17.17 -11.75 25.66
C GLU A 35 -16.83 -10.41 24.98
N VAL A 36 -17.68 -9.97 24.05
CA VAL A 36 -17.74 -8.58 23.55
C VAL A 36 -19.17 -8.13 23.65
N ASN A 37 -19.43 -7.05 24.39
CA ASN A 37 -20.78 -6.50 24.55
C ASN A 37 -21.79 -7.59 24.97
N GLU A 38 -21.44 -8.38 26.00
CA GLU A 38 -22.28 -9.46 26.56
C GLU A 38 -22.55 -10.64 25.60
N VAL A 39 -21.88 -10.67 24.44
CA VAL A 39 -21.95 -11.77 23.47
C VAL A 39 -20.67 -12.59 23.49
N HIS A 40 -20.80 -13.90 23.71
CA HIS A 40 -19.69 -14.84 23.56
C HIS A 40 -19.27 -14.95 22.09
N THR A 41 -18.02 -14.57 21.82
CA THR A 41 -17.44 -14.67 20.49
C THR A 41 -16.76 -16.02 20.31
N GLN A 42 -17.00 -16.70 19.18
CA GLN A 42 -16.34 -17.96 18.88
C GLN A 42 -14.83 -17.74 18.65
N PRO A 43 -13.96 -18.54 19.30
CA PRO A 43 -12.54 -18.55 19.01
C PRO A 43 -12.27 -19.20 17.64
N LEU A 44 -11.34 -18.64 16.89
CA LEU A 44 -10.89 -19.17 15.60
C LEU A 44 -10.03 -20.41 15.82
N ASP A 45 -10.42 -21.52 15.21
CA ASP A 45 -9.63 -22.75 15.23
C ASP A 45 -8.52 -22.77 14.16
N VAL A 46 -7.54 -23.66 14.31
CA VAL A 46 -6.36 -23.79 13.43
C VAL A 46 -6.77 -24.10 11.98
N ASP A 47 -7.80 -24.92 11.79
CA ASP A 47 -8.27 -25.35 10.47
C ASP A 47 -9.39 -24.48 9.92
N GLN A 48 -9.97 -23.61 10.76
CA GLN A 48 -11.07 -22.76 10.38
C GLN A 48 -10.63 -21.65 9.42
N GLN A 49 -11.46 -21.42 8.41
CA GLN A 49 -11.32 -20.31 7.46
C GLN A 49 -12.51 -19.38 7.63
N VAL A 50 -12.24 -18.09 7.64
CA VAL A 50 -13.27 -17.06 7.77
C VAL A 50 -13.26 -16.21 6.52
N GLU A 51 -14.42 -16.01 5.93
CA GLU A 51 -14.59 -15.08 4.82
C GLU A 51 -15.00 -13.71 5.34
N TYR A 52 -14.24 -12.69 4.95
CA TYR A 52 -14.56 -11.31 5.22
C TYR A 52 -14.30 -10.50 3.96
N LEU A 53 -15.33 -9.80 3.48
CA LEU A 53 -15.24 -8.96 2.28
C LEU A 53 -14.69 -9.75 1.06
N ASP A 54 -15.22 -10.96 0.85
CA ASP A 54 -14.84 -11.93 -0.20
C ASP A 54 -13.39 -12.46 -0.12
N VAL A 55 -12.68 -12.12 0.95
CA VAL A 55 -11.31 -12.56 1.23
C VAL A 55 -11.32 -13.58 2.34
N GLN A 56 -10.61 -14.69 2.13
CA GLN A 56 -10.50 -15.75 3.12
C GLN A 56 -9.32 -15.49 4.05
N PHE A 57 -9.55 -15.62 5.35
CA PHE A 57 -8.56 -15.47 6.39
C PHE A 57 -8.40 -16.79 7.15
N LYS A 58 -7.15 -17.09 7.47
CA LYS A 58 -6.75 -18.10 8.46
C LYS A 58 -6.09 -17.42 9.65
N TRP A 59 -5.78 -18.20 10.68
CA TRP A 59 -5.00 -17.73 11.81
C TRP A 59 -3.62 -17.16 11.42
N LYS A 60 -3.02 -17.64 10.31
CA LYS A 60 -1.75 -17.12 9.76
C LYS A 60 -1.91 -15.79 9.01
N GLY A 61 -3.14 -15.34 8.80
CA GLY A 61 -3.48 -14.17 8.00
C GLY A 61 -4.27 -14.51 6.75
N CYS A 62 -4.21 -13.61 5.77
CA CYS A 62 -4.96 -13.72 4.54
C CYS A 62 -4.52 -14.92 3.69
N LEU A 63 -5.48 -15.71 3.23
CA LEU A 63 -5.26 -16.74 2.24
C LEU A 63 -5.19 -16.11 0.85
N GLN A 64 -4.10 -16.38 0.13
CA GLN A 64 -4.08 -16.09 -1.29
C GLN A 64 -5.06 -17.01 -2.03
N GLN A 65 -6.23 -16.49 -2.34
CA GLN A 65 -7.17 -17.14 -3.23
C GLN A 65 -6.53 -17.31 -4.62
N ARG A 66 -6.95 -18.35 -5.35
CA ARG A 66 -6.56 -18.59 -6.75
C ARG A 66 -7.25 -17.57 -7.68
N SER A 67 -6.94 -16.30 -7.49
CA SER A 67 -7.51 -15.17 -8.22
C SER A 67 -7.25 -15.25 -9.72
N THR A 68 -6.15 -15.88 -10.13
CA THR A 68 -5.84 -16.14 -11.54
C THR A 68 -6.89 -17.02 -12.20
N GLY A 69 -7.39 -18.06 -11.51
CA GLY A 69 -8.41 -18.96 -12.04
C GLY A 69 -9.78 -18.28 -12.12
N LYS A 70 -10.13 -17.47 -11.12
CA LYS A 70 -11.35 -16.64 -11.14
C LYS A 70 -11.33 -15.66 -12.32
N LEU A 71 -10.20 -15.01 -12.57
CA LEU A 71 -10.01 -14.09 -13.70
C LEU A 71 -10.18 -14.82 -15.04
N GLU A 72 -9.52 -15.96 -15.23
CA GLU A 72 -9.64 -16.75 -16.46
C GLU A 72 -11.08 -17.20 -16.71
N ALA A 73 -11.77 -17.72 -15.69
CA ALA A 73 -13.18 -18.10 -15.80
C ALA A 73 -14.05 -16.90 -16.22
N THR A 74 -13.82 -15.72 -15.62
CA THR A 74 -14.58 -14.50 -15.95
C THR A 74 -14.32 -14.06 -17.39
N LEU A 75 -13.07 -14.12 -17.85
CA LEU A 75 -12.68 -13.79 -19.22
C LEU A 75 -13.28 -14.77 -20.24
N VAL A 76 -13.27 -16.07 -19.95
CA VAL A 76 -13.85 -17.11 -20.81
C VAL A 76 -15.37 -16.91 -20.92
N ASN A 77 -16.06 -16.77 -19.79
CA ASN A 77 -17.51 -16.55 -19.76
C ASN A 77 -17.90 -15.30 -20.55
N THR A 78 -17.12 -14.22 -20.48
CA THR A 78 -17.42 -12.99 -21.23
C THR A 78 -17.31 -13.19 -22.75
N ILE A 79 -16.37 -14.02 -23.21
CA ILE A 79 -16.18 -14.31 -24.63
C ILE A 79 -17.29 -15.22 -25.16
N GLU A 80 -17.72 -16.20 -24.36
CA GLU A 80 -18.79 -17.12 -24.73
C GLU A 80 -20.13 -16.43 -25.01
N VAL A 81 -20.41 -15.31 -24.33
CA VAL A 81 -21.64 -14.51 -24.49
C VAL A 81 -21.72 -13.81 -25.87
N ARG A 82 -20.69 -13.89 -26.73
CA ARG A 82 -20.65 -13.30 -28.09
C ARG A 82 -21.02 -11.82 -28.13
N LEU A 83 -20.53 -11.05 -27.17
CA LEU A 83 -20.71 -9.59 -27.15
C LEU A 83 -19.87 -8.90 -28.23
N LYS A 84 -20.26 -7.68 -28.62
CA LYS A 84 -19.42 -6.85 -29.50
C LYS A 84 -18.07 -6.54 -28.81
N PRO A 85 -16.97 -6.40 -29.57
CA PRO A 85 -15.64 -6.01 -29.08
C PRO A 85 -15.62 -4.96 -27.96
N HIS A 86 -16.26 -3.82 -28.23
CA HIS A 86 -16.33 -2.71 -27.30
C HIS A 86 -17.16 -3.03 -26.04
N GLN A 87 -18.26 -3.79 -26.17
CA GLN A 87 -19.15 -4.15 -25.06
C GLN A 87 -18.45 -5.12 -24.10
N SER A 88 -17.76 -6.13 -24.61
CA SER A 88 -17.02 -7.09 -23.79
C SER A 88 -15.92 -6.40 -22.97
N LEU A 89 -15.13 -5.52 -23.60
CA LEU A 89 -14.10 -4.75 -22.91
C LEU A 89 -14.69 -3.83 -21.85
N ASP A 90 -15.84 -3.21 -22.13
CA ASP A 90 -16.53 -2.35 -21.17
C ASP A 90 -17.09 -3.15 -19.97
N VAL A 91 -17.65 -4.33 -20.22
CA VAL A 91 -18.11 -5.24 -19.16
C VAL A 91 -16.95 -5.72 -18.30
N GLN A 92 -15.82 -6.10 -18.92
CA GLN A 92 -14.61 -6.50 -18.19
C GLN A 92 -14.07 -5.33 -17.34
N ALA A 93 -14.00 -4.13 -17.93
CA ALA A 93 -13.52 -2.94 -17.25
C ALA A 93 -14.39 -2.52 -16.06
N ARG A 94 -15.71 -2.62 -16.19
CA ARG A 94 -16.66 -2.17 -15.15
C ARG A 94 -16.95 -3.22 -14.08
N PHE A 95 -16.90 -4.51 -14.42
CA PHE A 95 -17.35 -5.56 -13.51
C PHE A 95 -16.24 -6.55 -13.14
N ALA A 96 -15.48 -7.05 -14.12
CA ALA A 96 -14.48 -8.10 -13.86
C ALA A 96 -13.25 -7.56 -13.11
N PHE A 97 -12.64 -6.47 -13.58
CA PHE A 97 -11.44 -5.93 -12.94
C PHE A 97 -11.72 -5.34 -11.55
N PRO A 98 -12.81 -4.58 -11.29
CA PRO A 98 -13.07 -4.06 -9.95
C PRO A 98 -13.30 -5.15 -8.90
N LYS A 99 -13.97 -6.25 -9.28
CA LYS A 99 -14.17 -7.40 -8.38
C LYS A 99 -12.84 -8.02 -7.96
N LEU A 100 -11.90 -8.17 -8.91
CA LEU A 100 -10.55 -8.66 -8.63
C LEU A 100 -9.74 -7.63 -7.85
N TYR A 101 -9.91 -6.35 -8.13
CA TYR A 101 -9.17 -5.26 -7.51
C TYR A 101 -9.29 -5.29 -6.00
N HIS A 102 -10.52 -5.35 -5.50
CA HIS A 102 -10.80 -5.39 -4.07
C HIS A 102 -10.19 -6.63 -3.40
N GLU A 103 -10.39 -7.82 -3.99
CA GLU A 103 -9.84 -9.09 -3.48
C GLU A 103 -8.30 -9.04 -3.44
N GLN A 104 -7.63 -8.49 -4.47
CA GLN A 104 -6.18 -8.44 -4.53
C GLN A 104 -5.54 -7.35 -3.67
N VAL A 105 -6.23 -6.21 -3.47
CA VAL A 105 -5.76 -5.15 -2.57
C VAL A 105 -5.79 -5.65 -1.13
N LEU A 106 -6.92 -6.22 -0.69
CA LEU A 106 -7.05 -6.80 0.64
C LEU A 106 -6.21 -8.08 0.81
N GLY A 107 -6.08 -8.86 -0.26
CA GLY A 107 -5.32 -10.11 -0.29
C GLY A 107 -3.80 -9.96 -0.35
N MET A 108 -3.28 -8.73 -0.39
CA MET A 108 -1.85 -8.44 -0.55
C MET A 108 -1.19 -9.27 -1.67
N ALA A 109 -1.82 -9.28 -2.84
CA ALA A 109 -1.32 -10.04 -3.98
C ALA A 109 0.11 -9.63 -4.34
N HIS A 110 0.98 -10.61 -4.54
CA HIS A 110 2.37 -10.34 -4.92
C HIS A 110 2.46 -9.79 -6.35
N ARG A 111 3.37 -8.85 -6.59
CA ARG A 111 3.54 -8.20 -7.90
C ARG A 111 3.71 -9.20 -9.06
N ARG A 112 4.47 -10.29 -8.87
CA ARG A 112 4.63 -11.34 -9.91
C ARG A 112 3.31 -11.99 -10.31
N THR A 113 2.42 -12.23 -9.34
CA THR A 113 1.09 -12.82 -9.58
C THR A 113 0.24 -11.86 -10.40
N LEU A 114 0.25 -10.57 -10.05
CA LEU A 114 -0.46 -9.54 -10.81
C LEU A 114 0.09 -9.36 -12.22
N THR A 115 1.42 -9.40 -12.41
CA THR A 115 2.05 -9.36 -13.74
C THR A 115 1.67 -10.58 -14.57
N SER A 116 1.57 -11.77 -13.96
CA SER A 116 1.10 -12.97 -14.66
C SER A 116 -0.36 -12.82 -15.12
N MET A 117 -1.23 -12.23 -14.29
CA MET A 117 -2.61 -11.93 -14.68
C MET A 117 -2.68 -10.93 -15.83
N ASP A 118 -1.89 -9.85 -15.76
CA ASP A 118 -1.79 -8.84 -16.82
C ASP A 118 -1.43 -9.48 -18.17
N VAL A 119 -0.42 -10.37 -18.20
CA VAL A 119 -0.03 -11.09 -19.42
C VAL A 119 -1.17 -11.96 -19.95
N LYS A 120 -1.90 -12.66 -19.06
CA LYS A 120 -3.04 -13.51 -19.45
C LYS A 120 -4.20 -12.70 -20.02
N VAL A 121 -4.53 -11.57 -19.40
CA VAL A 121 -5.56 -10.63 -19.89
C VAL A 121 -5.17 -10.13 -21.28
N LEU A 122 -3.94 -9.65 -21.44
CA LEU A 122 -3.45 -9.16 -22.74
C LEU A 122 -3.47 -10.24 -23.79
N ALA A 123 -2.94 -11.43 -23.51
CA ALA A 123 -2.93 -12.53 -24.46
C ALA A 123 -4.36 -12.86 -24.93
N ARG A 124 -5.32 -12.86 -24.01
CA ARG A 124 -6.72 -13.16 -24.32
C ARG A 124 -7.39 -12.05 -25.13
N VAL A 125 -7.18 -10.79 -24.75
CA VAL A 125 -7.72 -9.62 -25.46
C VAL A 125 -7.11 -9.50 -26.86
N CYS A 126 -5.79 -9.66 -26.99
CA CYS A 126 -5.10 -9.65 -28.28
C CYS A 126 -5.55 -10.80 -29.18
N ALA A 127 -5.68 -12.02 -28.65
CA ALA A 127 -6.18 -13.17 -29.41
C ALA A 127 -7.61 -12.92 -29.91
N TRP A 128 -8.45 -12.30 -29.09
CA TRP A 128 -9.84 -12.02 -29.46
C TRP A 128 -10.00 -10.87 -30.45
N LEU A 129 -9.25 -9.79 -30.28
CA LEU A 129 -9.25 -8.63 -31.19
C LEU A 129 -8.35 -8.85 -32.42
N CYS A 130 -7.66 -9.99 -32.50
CA CYS A 130 -6.64 -10.29 -33.50
C CYS A 130 -5.57 -9.18 -33.63
N LEU A 131 -5.18 -8.58 -32.49
CA LEU A 131 -4.23 -7.45 -32.47
C LEU A 131 -2.79 -7.94 -32.27
N ALA A 132 -1.87 -7.46 -33.10
CA ALA A 132 -0.44 -7.68 -32.91
C ALA A 132 0.11 -6.74 -31.81
N THR A 133 0.14 -7.24 -30.57
CA THR A 133 1.03 -6.86 -29.44
C THR A 133 1.58 -5.43 -29.35
N VAL A 134 0.79 -4.38 -29.56
CA VAL A 134 1.19 -3.03 -29.10
C VAL A 134 0.66 -2.81 -27.68
N ILE A 135 1.39 -3.38 -26.72
CA ILE A 135 1.07 -3.36 -25.27
C ILE A 135 0.75 -1.95 -24.77
N CYS A 136 1.42 -0.94 -25.32
CA CYS A 136 1.23 0.46 -24.95
C CYS A 136 -0.22 0.91 -25.12
N PHE A 137 -0.85 0.68 -26.27
CA PHE A 137 -2.24 1.13 -26.54
C PHE A 137 -3.29 0.41 -25.68
N LEU A 138 -2.98 -0.80 -25.21
CA LEU A 138 -3.91 -1.59 -24.40
C LEU A 138 -4.13 -0.96 -23.03
N TYR A 139 -3.06 -0.48 -22.38
CA TYR A 139 -3.14 0.08 -21.03
C TYR A 139 -3.40 1.59 -20.98
N PHE A 140 -3.40 2.29 -22.11
CA PHE A 140 -3.73 3.71 -22.12
C PHE A 140 -5.18 3.94 -21.69
N LYS A 141 -5.42 5.11 -21.07
CA LYS A 141 -6.77 5.54 -20.71
C LYS A 141 -7.63 5.65 -21.97
N ARG A 142 -8.91 5.31 -21.86
CA ARG A 142 -9.86 5.43 -22.98
C ARG A 142 -9.97 6.87 -23.50
N ALA A 143 -9.85 7.86 -22.60
CA ALA A 143 -9.81 9.28 -22.96
C ALA A 143 -8.60 9.69 -23.81
N SER A 144 -7.49 8.95 -23.74
CA SER A 144 -6.27 9.19 -24.53
C SER A 144 -6.14 8.23 -25.72
N GLY A 145 -7.24 7.61 -26.16
CA GLY A 145 -7.25 6.68 -27.30
C GLY A 145 -6.81 5.25 -26.99
N GLY A 146 -6.72 4.87 -25.70
CA GLY A 146 -6.41 3.49 -25.30
C GLY A 146 -7.64 2.58 -25.16
N LEU A 147 -7.42 1.27 -25.02
CA LEU A 147 -8.49 0.27 -24.92
C LEU A 147 -9.16 0.19 -23.53
N GLY A 148 -8.53 0.74 -22.50
CA GLY A 148 -9.13 0.95 -21.18
C GLY A 148 -8.97 -0.11 -20.09
N PRO A 149 -8.41 -1.34 -20.27
CA PRO A 149 -8.07 -2.16 -19.11
C PRO A 149 -6.90 -1.53 -18.32
N PRO A 150 -7.04 -1.33 -16.99
CA PRO A 150 -5.93 -0.87 -16.17
C PRO A 150 -4.89 -2.00 -16.02
N SER A 151 -3.61 -1.65 -15.92
CA SER A 151 -2.59 -2.62 -15.53
C SER A 151 -2.82 -3.02 -14.07
N LEU A 152 -3.13 -4.29 -13.82
CA LEU A 152 -3.40 -4.81 -12.48
C LEU A 152 -2.15 -4.67 -11.62
N SER A 153 -0.98 -4.96 -12.18
CA SER A 153 0.30 -4.84 -11.47
C SER A 153 0.59 -3.43 -10.95
N THR A 154 0.27 -2.38 -11.70
CA THR A 154 0.53 -1.00 -11.26
C THR A 154 -0.58 -0.47 -10.37
N SER A 155 -1.84 -0.64 -10.78
CA SER A 155 -3.00 -0.09 -10.08
C SER A 155 -3.20 -0.70 -8.69
N ILE A 156 -3.13 -2.03 -8.58
CA ILE A 156 -3.34 -2.75 -7.32
C ILE A 156 -2.15 -2.51 -6.38
N SER A 157 -0.91 -2.56 -6.88
CA SER A 157 0.27 -2.26 -6.03
C SER A 157 0.23 -0.84 -5.47
N LEU A 158 -0.26 0.12 -6.27
CA LEU A 158 -0.42 1.51 -5.83
C LEU A 158 -1.53 1.64 -4.79
N ALA A 159 -2.69 1.00 -4.99
CA ALA A 159 -3.76 1.02 -3.99
C ALA A 159 -3.39 0.28 -2.70
N GLN A 160 -2.66 -0.84 -2.77
CA GLN A 160 -2.08 -1.48 -1.60
C GLN A 160 -1.21 -0.46 -0.85
N ARG A 161 -0.26 0.21 -1.53
CA ARG A 161 0.60 1.21 -0.91
C ARG A 161 -0.19 2.36 -0.25
N ASN A 162 -1.22 2.88 -0.93
CA ASN A 162 -2.04 3.96 -0.37
C ASN A 162 -2.81 3.49 0.86
N ALA A 163 -3.41 2.28 0.81
CA ALA A 163 -4.10 1.70 1.96
C ALA A 163 -3.14 1.49 3.16
N TRP A 164 -1.90 1.06 2.89
CA TRP A 164 -0.86 0.97 3.93
C TRP A 164 -0.47 2.33 4.50
N HIS A 165 -0.36 3.35 3.65
CA HIS A 165 -0.05 4.71 4.09
C HIS A 165 -1.19 5.30 4.96
N ASP A 166 -2.44 5.07 4.60
CA ASP A 166 -3.60 5.52 5.36
C ASP A 166 -3.71 4.79 6.71
N GLN A 167 -3.42 3.49 6.73
CA GLN A 167 -3.37 2.70 7.95
C GLN A 167 -2.20 3.08 8.87
N SER A 168 -1.01 3.34 8.31
CA SER A 168 0.15 3.75 9.11
C SER A 168 -0.07 5.13 9.71
N MET A 169 -0.58 6.10 8.94
CA MET A 169 -0.98 7.42 9.45
C MET A 169 -2.04 7.30 10.56
N ASN A 170 -3.00 6.37 10.44
CA ASN A 170 -3.92 6.07 11.53
C ASN A 170 -3.25 5.37 12.74
N GLN A 171 -2.23 4.53 12.55
CA GLN A 171 -1.48 3.92 13.66
C GLN A 171 -0.58 4.94 14.38
N TYR A 172 -0.05 5.95 13.69
CA TYR A 172 0.70 7.05 14.33
C TYR A 172 -0.19 7.94 15.20
N VAL A 173 -1.51 7.96 14.97
CA VAL A 173 -2.49 8.58 15.89
C VAL A 173 -2.70 7.72 17.16
N TRP A 174 -2.37 6.42 17.12
CA TRP A 174 -2.57 5.44 18.21
C TRP A 174 -1.29 4.96 18.91
N LEU A 175 -0.10 5.42 18.50
CA LEU A 175 1.16 5.17 19.20
C LEU A 175 1.62 6.33 20.09
N PRO A 176 0.88 6.69 21.16
CA PRO A 176 1.49 7.29 22.32
C PRO A 176 1.34 6.33 23.50
N ARG A 177 2.21 5.31 23.66
CA ARG A 177 2.57 4.75 25.00
C ARG A 177 3.47 3.50 25.08
N LEU A 178 3.82 2.78 24.02
CA LEU A 178 4.55 1.50 24.20
C LEU A 178 6.04 1.48 23.85
N LEU A 179 6.64 2.62 23.50
CA LEU A 179 8.09 2.69 23.31
C LEU A 179 8.65 3.95 23.99
N SER A 180 9.38 3.73 25.08
CA SER A 180 10.41 4.64 25.59
C SER A 180 11.60 3.78 26.00
N PRO A 181 12.87 4.21 25.81
CA PRO A 181 13.34 5.57 25.53
C PRO A 181 14.20 5.61 24.26
N THR A 182 13.60 5.77 23.08
CA THR A 182 14.31 6.45 21.99
C THR A 182 14.04 7.93 22.18
N LYS A 183 15.12 8.71 22.26
CA LYS A 183 15.14 10.16 22.45
C LYS A 183 13.88 10.79 21.86
N ARG A 184 13.13 11.49 22.71
CA ARG A 184 12.06 12.38 22.28
C ARG A 184 12.60 13.17 21.09
N LEU A 185 11.97 13.04 19.93
CA LEU A 185 11.80 14.21 19.10
C LEU A 185 10.93 15.10 19.98
N ASP A 186 11.57 15.97 20.75
CA ASP A 186 10.89 17.06 21.41
C ASP A 186 10.14 17.77 20.28
N VAL A 187 8.82 17.64 20.29
CA VAL A 187 7.97 18.54 19.53
C VAL A 187 8.37 19.92 20.05
N PRO A 188 8.92 20.79 19.17
CA PRO A 188 9.42 22.09 19.61
C PRO A 188 8.29 22.81 20.35
N ASN A 189 8.69 23.41 21.47
CA ASN A 189 7.82 24.18 22.34
C ASN A 189 6.82 24.98 21.51
N SER A 190 5.54 24.78 21.82
CA SER A 190 4.40 25.37 21.12
C SER A 190 4.44 26.91 21.15
N SER A 191 5.19 27.54 20.26
CA SER A 191 4.82 28.83 19.70
C SER A 191 3.77 28.57 18.63
N ILE A 192 2.58 29.12 18.81
CA ILE A 192 1.54 29.07 17.79
C ILE A 192 2.05 29.92 16.63
N ALA A 193 2.62 29.29 15.59
CA ALA A 193 2.98 29.97 14.36
C ALA A 193 1.69 30.49 13.72
N THR A 194 1.48 31.81 13.74
CA THR A 194 0.29 32.47 13.21
C THR A 194 0.41 32.75 11.71
N SER A 195 1.60 32.58 11.14
CA SER A 195 1.91 32.76 9.72
C SER A 195 2.69 31.58 9.14
N LYS A 196 2.56 31.38 7.82
CA LYS A 196 3.32 30.37 7.06
C LYS A 196 4.82 30.65 7.08
N ASP A 197 5.20 31.93 7.07
CA ASP A 197 6.61 32.34 7.09
C ASP A 197 7.22 32.09 8.47
N ASP A 198 6.47 32.35 9.53
CA ASP A 198 6.89 32.04 10.91
C ASP A 198 7.09 30.53 11.10
N ALA A 199 6.17 29.71 10.58
CA ALA A 199 6.29 28.26 10.64
C ALA A 199 7.53 27.74 9.86
N ALA A 200 7.88 28.38 8.75
CA ALA A 200 9.06 28.03 7.98
C ALA A 200 10.36 28.42 8.70
N SER A 201 10.37 29.58 9.36
CA SER A 201 11.50 30.05 10.18
C SER A 201 11.69 29.19 11.43
N ASP A 202 10.61 28.85 12.14
CA ASP A 202 10.65 28.00 13.33
C ASP A 202 11.16 26.60 12.96
N TRP A 203 10.60 25.98 11.91
CA TRP A 203 11.07 24.68 11.42
C TRP A 203 12.54 24.71 10.98
N SER A 204 12.97 25.78 10.32
CA SER A 204 14.38 25.95 9.93
C SER A 204 15.30 26.04 11.14
N ASN A 205 14.90 26.77 12.18
CA ASN A 205 15.68 26.92 13.40
C ASN A 205 15.78 25.60 14.18
N ASP A 206 14.67 24.86 14.25
CA ASP A 206 14.64 23.53 14.87
C ASP A 206 15.49 22.52 14.10
N PHE A 207 15.41 22.54 12.76
CA PHE A 207 16.23 21.68 11.92
C PHE A 207 17.72 21.96 12.09
N VAL A 208 18.14 23.23 12.11
CA VAL A 208 19.55 23.63 12.31
C VAL A 208 20.05 23.35 13.72
N SER A 209 19.16 23.34 14.72
CA SER A 209 19.51 22.96 16.10
C SER A 209 19.54 21.45 16.34
N SER A 210 18.97 20.65 15.43
CA SER A 210 19.05 19.20 15.46
C SER A 210 20.48 18.70 15.18
N GLY A 211 20.79 17.48 15.65
CA GLY A 211 22.09 16.85 15.45
C GLY A 211 22.52 16.74 13.98
N ASP A 212 21.55 16.62 13.07
CA ASP A 212 21.79 16.49 11.61
C ASP A 212 21.98 17.86 10.92
N GLY A 213 21.51 18.96 11.55
CA GLY A 213 21.55 20.31 10.99
C GLY A 213 22.74 21.16 11.46
N LEU A 214 23.46 20.71 12.49
CA LEU A 214 24.64 21.39 13.04
C LEU A 214 25.74 21.58 11.99
N ASP A 215 26.00 20.56 11.17
CA ASP A 215 27.01 20.57 10.10
C ASP A 215 26.63 21.48 8.92
N LEU A 216 25.38 21.94 8.87
CA LEU A 216 24.89 22.86 7.84
C LEU A 216 25.00 24.33 8.28
N ARG A 217 25.40 24.62 9.52
CA ARG A 217 25.67 26.00 9.98
C ARG A 217 26.87 26.57 9.23
N GLY A 218 26.65 27.69 8.53
CA GLY A 218 27.71 28.45 7.85
C GLY A 218 27.86 28.16 6.36
N PHE A 219 27.11 27.22 5.79
CA PHE A 219 27.02 27.08 4.34
C PHE A 219 26.07 28.14 3.77
N PRO A 220 26.52 29.02 2.85
CA PRO A 220 25.62 29.95 2.19
C PRO A 220 24.64 29.14 1.34
N VAL A 221 23.35 29.19 1.69
CA VAL A 221 22.27 28.59 0.90
C VAL A 221 22.20 29.33 -0.43
N ASN A 222 22.82 28.77 -1.46
CA ASN A 222 22.77 29.35 -2.78
C ASN A 222 21.37 29.15 -3.36
N LEU A 223 20.56 30.21 -3.45
CA LEU A 223 19.16 30.12 -3.92
C LEU A 223 19.02 29.42 -5.29
N ALA A 224 20.08 29.50 -6.12
CA ALA A 224 20.15 28.84 -7.42
C ALA A 224 20.16 27.30 -7.34
N SER A 225 20.65 26.70 -6.24
CA SER A 225 20.65 25.25 -6.05
C SER A 225 19.26 24.72 -5.68
N LEU A 226 18.45 25.51 -4.96
CA LEU A 226 17.05 25.20 -4.64
C LEU A 226 16.12 25.37 -5.86
N LEU A 227 16.37 26.39 -6.68
CA LEU A 227 15.63 26.57 -7.95
C LEU A 227 15.84 25.39 -8.92
N ARG A 228 17.02 24.74 -8.89
CA ARG A 228 17.29 23.51 -9.65
C ARG A 228 16.45 22.30 -9.21
N LEU A 229 15.98 22.26 -7.97
CA LEU A 229 15.11 21.18 -7.47
C LEU A 229 13.61 21.46 -7.72
N SER A 230 13.23 22.73 -7.84
CA SER A 230 11.86 23.16 -8.15
C SER A 230 11.50 22.94 -9.63
N GLY A 231 12.47 23.07 -10.54
CA GLY A 231 12.29 22.78 -11.96
C GLY A 231 12.40 21.29 -12.27
N GLY A 232 11.28 20.56 -12.28
CA GLY A 232 11.21 19.10 -12.51
C GLY A 232 11.79 18.56 -13.84
N ASN A 233 12.33 19.42 -14.71
CA ASN A 233 12.87 19.03 -16.02
C ASN A 233 14.41 19.10 -16.13
N THR A 234 15.14 19.49 -15.09
CA THR A 234 16.61 19.71 -15.19
C THR A 234 17.46 18.83 -14.28
N VAL A 235 16.85 17.96 -13.47
CA VAL A 235 17.60 17.00 -12.65
C VAL A 235 17.60 15.63 -13.35
N PRO A 236 18.75 15.13 -13.82
CA PRO A 236 18.86 13.77 -14.29
C PRO A 236 18.35 12.81 -13.22
N LEU A 237 17.46 11.89 -13.59
CA LEU A 237 16.79 10.95 -12.68
C LEU A 237 17.77 10.26 -11.71
N ARG A 238 19.00 10.03 -12.16
CA ARG A 238 20.08 9.44 -11.37
C ARG A 238 20.51 10.29 -10.17
N LEU A 239 20.59 11.62 -10.32
CA LEU A 239 20.93 12.54 -9.23
C LEU A 239 19.78 12.69 -8.24
N PHE A 240 18.53 12.68 -8.73
CA PHE A 240 17.36 12.67 -7.86
C PHE A 240 17.30 11.39 -7.02
N LEU A 241 17.53 10.23 -7.63
CA LEU A 241 17.60 8.95 -6.91
C LEU A 241 18.76 8.93 -5.91
N LEU A 242 19.94 9.43 -6.27
CA LEU A 242 21.07 9.54 -5.34
C LEU A 242 20.75 10.45 -4.15
N ALA A 243 20.11 11.59 -4.37
CA ALA A 243 19.70 12.49 -3.29
C ALA A 243 18.68 11.83 -2.34
N VAL A 244 17.73 11.07 -2.89
CA VAL A 244 16.77 10.27 -2.11
C VAL A 244 17.48 9.15 -1.34
N TRP A 245 18.47 8.49 -1.95
CA TRP A 245 19.25 7.42 -1.32
C TRP A 245 20.16 7.95 -0.20
N LEU A 246 20.72 9.15 -0.38
CA LEU A 246 21.54 9.85 0.61
C LEU A 246 20.68 10.29 1.80
N ARG A 247 19.49 10.85 1.55
CA ARG A 247 18.51 11.15 2.61
C ARG A 247 17.95 9.90 3.30
N GLY A 248 17.88 8.77 2.61
CA GLY A 248 17.43 7.50 3.16
C GLY A 248 18.50 6.70 3.90
N GLY A 249 19.74 7.22 4.03
CA GLY A 249 20.86 6.50 4.66
C GLY A 249 21.26 5.19 3.96
N LEU A 250 20.84 5.02 2.71
CA LEU A 250 21.00 3.77 1.93
C LEU A 250 22.34 3.68 1.19
N LEU A 251 23.15 4.73 1.24
CA LEU A 251 24.51 4.71 0.73
C LEU A 251 25.44 4.13 1.81
N SER A 252 25.95 2.93 1.56
CA SER A 252 27.08 2.37 2.30
C SER A 252 28.26 3.34 2.15
N ALA A 253 28.77 3.84 3.28
CA ALA A 253 30.04 4.57 3.33
C ALA A 253 31.19 3.59 3.02
N GLY A 254 31.38 3.30 1.73
CA GLY A 254 32.55 2.59 1.24
C GLY A 254 33.74 3.53 1.26
N VAL A 255 34.49 3.49 2.36
CA VAL A 255 35.87 4.00 2.44
C VAL A 255 36.69 3.30 1.34
N ARG A 256 37.25 4.07 0.40
CA ARG A 256 38.36 3.60 -0.43
C ARG A 256 39.67 4.04 0.23
N PRO A 257 40.62 3.12 0.48
CA PRO A 257 41.98 3.50 0.80
C PRO A 257 42.74 3.85 -0.49
N GLU A 258 43.49 4.95 -0.44
CA GLU A 258 44.82 5.04 -1.07
C GLU A 258 45.86 5.09 0.05
#